data_AF-A0A2J5PJH5-F1
#
_entry.id   AF-A0A2J5PJH5-F1
#
_cell.length_a   1.000
_cell.length_b   1.000
_cell.length_c   1.000
_cell.angle_alpha   90.00
_cell.angle_beta   90.00
_cell.angle_gamma   90.00
#
_symmetry.space_group_name_H-M   'P 1'
#
loop_
_entity.id
_entity.type
_entity.pdbx_description
1 polymer ?
#
loop_
_entity_poly.entity_id
_entity_poly.type
_entity_poly.pdbx_seq_one_letter_code
_entity_poly.pdbx_strand_id
1 'polypeptide(L)'
;GNQLRGYGNLIMIKHNEDYISAYAHNDKLMVNNGQSVKIGQQIATMGSSDADSVRLHFQIRYRATAIDPLRYLPPQGSKPKC
;
A
#
# COMPACT_ATOMS: atom_id res chain seq x y z
N GLY A 1 17.16 -4.66 4.95
CA GLY A 1 15.94 -5.30 4.44
C GLY A 1 15.17 -5.84 5.61
N ASN A 2 13.91 -5.45 5.78
CA ASN A 2 13.09 -5.90 6.90
C ASN A 2 11.82 -6.57 6.35
N GLN A 3 11.97 -7.80 5.87
CA GLN A 3 10.84 -8.67 5.59
C GLN A 3 10.26 -9.11 6.94
N LEU A 4 9.26 -8.38 7.42
CA LEU A 4 8.40 -8.85 8.50
C LEU A 4 7.77 -10.16 8.03
N ARG A 5 8.19 -11.27 8.64
CA ARG A 5 7.77 -12.63 8.29
C ARG A 5 6.23 -12.70 8.24
N GLY A 6 5.67 -12.99 7.08
CA GLY A 6 4.22 -13.06 6.85
C GLY A 6 3.62 -11.91 6.02
N TYR A 7 4.38 -10.85 5.71
CA TYR A 7 3.91 -9.76 4.83
C TYR A 7 4.50 -9.82 3.42
N GLY A 8 5.45 -10.72 3.16
CA GLY A 8 6.19 -10.77 1.90
C GLY A 8 6.88 -9.45 1.60
N ASN A 9 6.79 -8.99 0.36
CA ASN A 9 7.30 -7.68 -0.03
C ASN A 9 6.32 -6.58 0.38
N LEU A 10 6.71 -5.84 1.42
CA LEU A 10 5.95 -4.74 2.01
C LEU A 10 6.51 -3.38 1.57
N ILE A 11 5.63 -2.49 1.14
CA ILE A 11 5.90 -1.06 0.97
C ILE A 11 5.11 -0.29 2.02
N MET A 12 5.78 0.63 2.71
CA MET A 12 5.13 1.63 3.57
C MET A 12 5.34 3.02 2.96
N ILE A 13 4.25 3.69 2.62
CA ILE A 13 4.27 5.06 2.10
C ILE A 13 3.79 5.99 3.20
N LYS A 14 4.68 6.89 3.63
CA LYS A 14 4.33 8.00 4.50
C LYS A 14 3.78 9.13 3.63
N HIS A 15 2.49 9.45 3.80
CA HIS A 15 1.85 10.55 3.06
C HIS A 15 2.07 11.88 3.78
N ASN A 16 1.79 11.90 5.09
CA ASN A 16 1.93 13.07 5.97
C ASN A 16 2.59 12.63 7.29
N GLU A 17 2.70 13.54 8.26
CA GLU A 17 3.18 13.18 9.62
C GLU A 17 2.28 12.15 10.30
N ASP A 18 0.98 12.18 9.98
CA ASP A 18 -0.02 11.35 10.62
C ASP A 18 -0.39 10.08 9.85
N TYR A 19 -0.27 10.08 8.52
CA TYR A 19 -0.81 9.02 7.66
C TYR A 19 0.28 8.14 7.03
N ILE A 20 0.13 6.83 7.22
CA ILE A 20 0.98 5.80 6.61
C ILE A 20 0.08 4.78 5.94
N SER A 21 0.37 4.45 4.68
CA SER A 21 -0.28 3.36 3.96
C SER A 21 0.72 2.21 3.79
N ALA A 22 0.23 0.98 3.98
CA ALA A 22 1.01 -0.25 3.88
C ALA A 22 0.44 -1.14 2.79
N TYR A 23 1.32 -1.60 1.89
CA TYR A 23 1.01 -2.48 0.76
C TYR A 23 1.86 -3.75 0.88
N ALA A 24 1.24 -4.90 1.14
CA ALA A 24 1.91 -6.17 1.34
C ALA A 24 1.53 -7.22 0.27
N HIS A 25 2.23 -8.35 0.28
CA HIS A 25 2.15 -9.44 -0.70
C HIS A 25 2.50 -9.02 -2.14
N ASN A 26 3.36 -8.01 -2.29
CA ASN A 26 3.83 -7.62 -3.62
C ASN A 26 4.81 -8.67 -4.19
N ASP A 27 4.85 -8.83 -5.51
CA ASP A 27 5.83 -9.68 -6.20
C ASP A 27 7.16 -8.93 -6.37
N LYS A 28 7.11 -7.75 -7.00
CA LYS A 28 8.27 -6.91 -7.24
C LYS A 28 8.07 -5.48 -6.74
N LEU A 29 9.08 -4.96 -6.04
CA LEU A 29 9.14 -3.57 -5.60
C LEU A 29 9.79 -2.72 -6.69
N MET A 30 9.14 -1.64 -7.10
CA MET A 30 9.67 -0.70 -8.12
C MET A 30 10.21 0.59 -7.51
N VAL A 31 10.10 0.72 -6.19
CA VAL A 31 10.53 1.90 -5.43
C VAL A 31 11.55 1.53 -4.38
N ASN A 32 12.40 2.49 -4.06
CA ASN A 32 13.45 2.35 -3.06
C ASN A 32 13.08 3.08 -1.76
N ASN A 33 13.73 2.71 -0.66
CA ASN A 33 13.56 3.39 0.62
C ASN A 33 13.96 4.88 0.50
N GLY A 34 13.09 5.77 0.96
CA GLY A 34 13.30 7.22 0.88
C GLY A 34 12.94 7.84 -0.48
N GLN A 35 12.47 7.06 -1.45
CA GLN A 35 12.02 7.58 -2.74
C GLN A 35 10.67 8.31 -2.59
N SER A 36 10.61 9.55 -3.09
CA SER A 36 9.36 10.29 -3.22
C SER A 36 8.50 9.69 -4.35
N VAL A 37 7.25 9.37 -4.03
CA VAL A 37 6.27 8.81 -4.96
C VAL A 37 5.10 9.76 -5.14
N LYS A 38 4.52 9.79 -6.34
CA LYS A 38 3.35 10.61 -6.68
C LYS A 38 2.09 9.75 -6.79
N ILE A 39 0.93 10.39 -6.65
CA ILE A 39 -0.37 9.74 -6.89
C ILE A 39 -0.41 9.22 -8.34
N GLY A 40 -0.81 7.96 -8.53
CA GLY A 40 -0.84 7.30 -9.84
C GLY A 40 0.49 6.70 -10.29
N GLN A 41 1.57 6.88 -9.53
CA GLN A 41 2.85 6.24 -9.83
C GLN A 41 2.80 4.75 -9.48
N GLN A 42 3.37 3.91 -10.36
CA GLN A 42 3.54 2.50 -10.09
C GLN A 42 4.63 2.29 -9.02
N ILE A 43 4.25 1.67 -7.90
CA ILE A 43 5.14 1.43 -6.76
C ILE A 43 5.59 -0.03 -6.65
N ALA A 44 4.77 -0.96 -7.13
CA ALA A 44 5.02 -2.40 -7.09
C ALA A 44 4.09 -3.15 -8.05
N THR A 45 4.39 -4.44 -8.22
CA THR A 45 3.49 -5.42 -8.85
C THR A 45 2.84 -6.30 -7.77
N MET A 46 1.54 -6.58 -7.92
CA MET A 46 0.83 -7.50 -7.02
C MET A 46 1.34 -8.94 -7.20
N GLY A 47 1.40 -9.68 -6.10
CA GLY A 47 1.88 -11.06 -6.09
C GLY A 47 1.17 -11.91 -5.04
N SER A 48 1.73 -13.09 -4.79
CA SER A 48 1.31 -14.01 -3.73
C SER A 48 2.45 -14.25 -2.72
N SER A 49 3.36 -13.28 -2.56
CA SER A 49 4.49 -13.38 -1.63
C SER A 49 3.95 -13.53 -0.21
N ASP A 50 4.17 -14.69 0.41
CA ASP A 50 3.62 -15.07 1.73
C ASP A 50 2.07 -15.09 1.80
N ALA A 51 1.37 -15.32 0.69
CA ALA A 51 -0.08 -15.52 0.65
C ALA A 51 -0.46 -16.72 -0.23
N ASP A 52 -1.56 -17.43 0.12
CA ASP A 52 -2.01 -18.61 -0.65
C ASP A 52 -2.48 -18.28 -2.08
N SER A 53 -2.75 -16.99 -2.34
CA SER A 53 -3.27 -16.51 -3.61
C SER A 53 -2.80 -15.08 -3.88
N VAL A 54 -2.80 -14.68 -5.15
CA VAL A 54 -2.44 -13.31 -5.56
C VAL A 54 -3.47 -12.35 -4.98
N ARG A 55 -3.07 -11.58 -3.96
CA ARG A 55 -3.94 -10.67 -3.23
C ARG A 55 -3.17 -9.43 -2.79
N LEU A 56 -3.83 -8.28 -2.77
CA LEU A 56 -3.25 -7.06 -2.23
C LEU A 56 -3.70 -6.90 -0.78
N HIS A 57 -2.73 -6.88 0.14
CA HIS A 57 -3.01 -6.48 1.52
C HIS A 57 -2.78 -4.98 1.66
N PHE A 58 -3.86 -4.24 1.88
CA PHE A 58 -3.85 -2.79 2.02
C PHE A 58 -4.29 -2.39 3.43
N GLN A 59 -3.45 -1.61 4.12
CA GLN A 59 -3.74 -1.09 5.44
C GLN A 59 -3.39 0.39 5.53
N ILE A 60 -4.24 1.17 6.21
CA ILE A 60 -3.93 2.57 6.55
C ILE A 60 -3.74 2.67 8.05
N ARG A 61 -2.73 3.43 8.46
CA ARG A 61 -2.44 3.79 9.83
C ARG A 61 -2.47 5.30 10.00
N TYR A 62 -3.20 5.77 11.01
CA TYR A 62 -3.21 7.15 11.46
C TYR A 62 -2.57 7.24 12.85
N ARG A 63 -1.46 7.98 12.98
CA ARG A 63 -0.72 8.17 14.25
C ARG A 63 -0.48 6.87 15.02
N ALA A 64 -0.07 5.82 14.30
CA ALA A 64 0.14 4.44 14.75
C ALA A 64 -1.10 3.54 14.94
N THR A 65 -2.32 4.06 14.84
CA THR A 65 -3.56 3.28 14.92
C THR A 65 -3.98 2.80 13.54
N ALA A 66 -4.26 1.50 13.39
CA ALA A 66 -4.85 0.97 12.17
C ALA A 66 -6.31 1.43 12.04
N ILE A 67 -6.67 2.00 10.90
CA ILE A 67 -8.02 2.51 10.64
C ILE A 67 -8.61 1.84 9.40
N ASP A 68 -9.93 1.89 9.28
CA ASP A 68 -10.64 1.36 8.11
C ASP A 68 -10.29 2.17 6.84
N PRO A 69 -9.63 1.55 5.85
CA PRO A 69 -9.23 2.24 4.63
C PRO A 69 -10.40 2.68 3.77
N LEU A 70 -11.55 2.00 3.84
CA LEU A 70 -12.70 2.29 2.98
C LEU A 70 -13.29 3.68 3.25
N ARG A 71 -13.09 4.21 4.45
CA ARG A 71 -13.53 5.58 4.82
C ARG A 71 -12.68 6.68 4.19
N TYR A 72 -11.47 6.36 3.76
CA TYR A 72 -10.50 7.31 3.21
C TYR A 72 -10.29 7.15 1.71
N LEU A 73 -10.77 6.04 1.14
CA LEU A 73 -10.79 5.85 -0.29
C LEU A 73 -11.93 6.69 -0.89
N PRO A 74 -11.70 7.37 -2.02
CA PRO A 74 -12.79 8.04 -2.73
C PRO A 74 -13.87 6.99 -3.06
N PRO A 75 -15.16 7.36 -3.03
CA PRO A 75 -16.24 6.44 -3.34
C PRO A 75 -15.97 5.79 -4.70
N GLN A 76 -15.93 4.45 -4.70
CA GLN A 76 -15.73 3.67 -5.92
C GLN A 76 -16.85 4.03 -6.90
N GLY A 77 -16.50 4.70 -7.99
CA GLY A 77 -17.46 5.00 -9.07
C GLY A 77 -17.89 6.45 -9.24
N SER A 78 -17.10 7.45 -8.81
CA SER A 78 -17.22 8.76 -9.46
C SER A 78 -16.80 8.58 -10.93
N LYS A 79 -17.77 8.32 -11.81
CA LYS A 79 -17.57 8.31 -13.26
C LYS A 79 -16.73 9.54 -13.62
N PRO A 80 -15.70 9.42 -14.48
CA PRO A 80 -15.04 10.60 -15.01
C PRO A 80 -16.16 11.49 -15.58
N LYS A 81 -16.22 12.74 -15.12
CA LYS A 81 -17.06 13.75 -15.78
C LYS A 81 -16.48 13.88 -17.18
N CYS A 82 -17.19 13.32 -18.17
CA CYS A 82 -17.02 13.69 -19.56
C CYS A 82 -17.28 15.19 -19.73
#